data_AF-A0A817VBY5-F1
#
_entry.id   AF-A0A817VBY5-F1
#
_cell.length_a   1.000
_cell.length_b   1.000
_cell.length_c   1.000
_cell.angle_alpha   90.00
_cell.angle_beta   90.00
_cell.angle_gamma   90.00
#
_symmetry.space_group_name_H-M   'P 1'
#
loop_
_entity.id
_entity.type
_entity.pdbx_description
1 polymer ?
#
loop_
_entity_poly.entity_id
_entity_poly.type
_entity_poly.pdbx_seq_one_letter_code
_entity_poly.pdbx_strand_id
1 'polypeptide(L)'
;MYYKSKKNNKEKAFVISSGTLGQYLVPRIHGMPQLDTIYIYCGNKELHKAWADKWTKINGVHTSIKPICEALHVAVKQYNQDNIHVSIIVL
;
A
#
# COMPACT_ATOMS: atom_id res chain seq x y z
N MET A 1 11.13 14.90 27.72
CA MET A 1 11.36 13.47 27.39
C MET A 1 10.52 13.11 26.18
N TYR A 2 11.09 13.19 24.97
CA TYR A 2 10.42 12.69 23.76
C TYR A 2 10.75 11.21 23.62
N TYR A 3 9.75 10.34 23.75
CA TYR A 3 9.90 8.92 23.45
C TYR A 3 10.23 8.78 21.96
N LYS A 4 11.50 8.54 21.65
CA LYS A 4 11.97 8.17 20.32
C LYS A 4 11.46 6.76 20.06
N SER A 5 10.35 6.65 19.32
CA SER A 5 9.82 5.36 18.89
C SER A 5 10.95 4.57 18.21
N LYS A 6 11.21 3.37 18.74
CA LYS A 6 12.25 2.47 18.28
C LYS A 6 11.96 2.15 16.81
N LYS A 7 12.81 2.64 15.90
CA LYS A 7 12.74 2.40 14.46
C LYS A 7 12.99 0.91 14.20
N ASN A 8 11.97 0.08 14.34
CA ASN A 8 12.00 -1.31 13.92
C ASN A 8 11.80 -1.34 12.40
N ASN A 9 12.90 -1.37 11.65
CA ASN A 9 12.92 -1.49 10.18
C ASN A 9 12.40 -2.84 9.64
N LYS A 10 11.88 -3.72 10.50
CA LYS A 10 11.45 -5.08 10.15
C LYS A 10 9.94 -5.22 9.99
N GLU A 11 9.23 -4.15 9.68
CA GLU A 11 7.82 -4.23 9.35
C GLU A 11 7.50 -3.46 8.06
N LYS A 12 6.73 -4.11 7.18
CA LYS A 12 6.21 -3.53 5.95
C LYS A 12 4.70 -3.70 5.89
N ALA A 13 4.03 -2.62 5.49
CA ALA A 13 2.59 -2.56 5.35
C ALA A 13 2.20 -2.41 3.88
N PHE A 14 1.22 -3.19 3.46
CA PHE A 14 0.53 -3.06 2.18
C PHE A 14 -0.89 -2.58 2.42
N VAL A 15 -1.33 -1.58 1.67
CA VAL A 15 -2.68 -1.03 1.80
C VAL A 15 -3.46 -1.30 0.53
N ILE A 16 -4.65 -1.88 0.66
CA ILE A 16 -5.65 -1.92 -0.41
C ILE A 16 -6.74 -0.93 -0.04
N SER A 17 -7.04 0.04 -0.91
CA SER A 17 -8.10 0.99 -0.65
C SER A 17 -9.02 1.21 -1.85
N SER A 18 -10.25 1.63 -1.59
CA SER A 18 -11.14 2.12 -2.64
C SER A 18 -10.60 3.38 -3.31
N GLY A 19 -11.06 3.68 -4.53
CA GLY A 19 -10.65 4.88 -5.27
C GLY A 19 -10.95 6.18 -4.51
N THR A 20 -12.18 6.31 -3.99
CA THR A 20 -12.60 7.50 -3.24
C THR A 20 -11.84 7.63 -1.93
N LEU A 21 -11.77 6.57 -1.11
CA LEU A 21 -11.08 6.64 0.18
C LEU A 21 -9.57 6.85 0.00
N GLY A 22 -8.98 6.17 -0.98
CA GLY A 22 -7.58 6.29 -1.33
C GLY A 22 -7.18 7.75 -1.62
N GLN A 23 -8.03 8.51 -2.32
CA GLN A 23 -7.75 9.91 -2.63
C GLN A 23 -7.58 10.78 -1.37
N TYR A 24 -8.31 10.47 -0.29
CA TYR A 24 -8.18 11.17 0.98
C TYR A 24 -7.09 10.60 1.89
N LEU A 25 -6.87 9.29 1.83
CA LEU A 25 -5.97 8.56 2.72
C LEU A 25 -4.51 8.67 2.28
N VAL A 26 -4.22 8.49 0.99
CA VAL A 26 -2.86 8.41 0.43
C VAL A 26 -1.99 9.63 0.83
N PRO A 27 -2.47 10.88 0.73
CA PRO A 27 -1.68 12.05 1.12
C PRO A 27 -1.23 12.04 2.60
N ARG A 28 -1.91 11.29 3.47
CA ARG A 28 -1.62 11.22 4.90
C ARG A 28 -0.65 10.09 5.25
N ILE A 29 -0.62 9.03 4.44
CA ILE A 29 0.13 7.80 4.76
C ILE A 29 1.35 7.58 3.86
N HIS A 30 1.45 8.23 2.68
CA HIS A 30 2.52 7.95 1.71
C HIS A 30 3.94 8.12 2.30
N GLY A 31 4.12 9.05 3.24
CA GLY A 31 5.41 9.33 3.90
C GLY A 31 5.82 8.29 4.94
N MET A 32 4.95 7.35 5.34
CA MET A 32 5.25 6.38 6.38
C MET A 32 6.33 5.39 5.91
N PRO A 33 7.45 5.22 6.65
CA PRO A 33 8.53 4.30 6.26
C PRO A 33 8.13 2.82 6.18
N GLN A 34 7.15 2.43 7.00
CA GLN A 34 6.59 1.07 7.03
C GLN A 34 5.69 0.82 5.83
N LEU A 35 5.07 1.85 5.26
CA LEU A 35 4.20 1.69 4.10
C LEU A 35 5.04 1.39 2.86
N ASP A 36 4.85 0.21 2.32
CA ASP A 36 5.55 -0.26 1.13
C ASP A 36 4.78 0.16 -0.13
N THR A 37 3.60 -0.43 -0.31
CA THR A 37 2.81 -0.29 -1.52
C THR A 37 1.33 -0.08 -1.19
N ILE A 38 0.68 0.78 -1.96
CA ILE A 38 -0.77 1.02 -1.95
C ILE A 38 -1.35 0.49 -3.26
N TYR A 39 -2.42 -0.29 -3.17
CA TYR A 39 -3.22 -0.74 -4.31
C TYR A 39 -4.59 -0.05 -4.26
N ILE A 40 -5.02 0.53 -5.38
CA ILE A 40 -6.36 1.08 -5.49
C ILE A 40 -7.25 0.05 -6.17
N TYR A 41 -8.28 -0.42 -5.48
CA TYR A 41 -9.27 -1.36 -6.01
C TYR A 41 -10.62 -0.67 -6.16
N CYS A 42 -11.09 -0.47 -7.39
CA CYS A 42 -12.35 0.22 -7.65
C CYS A 42 -12.94 -0.14 -9.02
N GLY A 43 -14.26 -0.01 -9.17
CA GLY A 43 -14.93 -0.24 -10.45
C GLY A 43 -14.66 0.83 -11.53
N ASN A 44 -14.29 2.05 -11.13
CA ASN A 44 -14.06 3.17 -12.07
C ASN A 44 -12.58 3.56 -12.11
N LYS A 45 -11.80 2.85 -12.92
CA LYS A 45 -10.36 3.06 -13.05
C LYS A 45 -10.01 4.46 -13.57
N GLU A 46 -10.72 4.93 -14.59
CA GLU A 46 -10.40 6.19 -15.28
C GLU A 46 -10.53 7.38 -14.35
N LEU A 47 -11.59 7.41 -13.53
CA LEU A 47 -11.82 8.47 -12.54
C LEU A 47 -10.66 8.61 -11.55
N HIS A 48 -10.07 7.49 -11.14
CA HIS A 48 -9.07 7.50 -10.07
C HIS A 48 -7.63 7.40 -10.55
N LYS A 49 -7.38 7.03 -11.82
CA LYS A 49 -6.03 6.90 -12.37
C LYS A 49 -5.25 8.21 -12.33
N ALA A 50 -5.88 9.33 -12.70
CA ALA A 50 -5.21 10.62 -12.81
C ALA A 50 -4.61 11.14 -11.49
N TRP A 51 -5.27 10.89 -10.36
CA TRP A 51 -4.70 11.27 -9.04
C TRP A 51 -3.78 10.17 -8.50
N ALA A 52 -4.08 8.90 -8.77
CA ALA A 52 -3.29 7.76 -8.30
C ALA A 52 -1.87 7.77 -8.88
N ASP A 53 -1.73 8.07 -10.17
CA ASP A 53 -0.44 8.13 -10.88
C ASP A 53 0.51 9.22 -10.34
N LYS A 54 0.02 10.15 -9.50
CA LYS A 54 0.84 11.18 -8.85
C LYS A 54 1.65 10.66 -7.66
N TRP A 55 1.37 9.45 -7.18
CA TRP A 55 1.97 8.89 -5.97
C TRP A 55 2.86 7.69 -6.28
N THR A 56 4.13 7.78 -5.91
CA THR A 56 5.14 6.74 -6.21
C THR A 56 4.90 5.40 -5.54
N LYS A 57 4.21 5.39 -4.39
CA LYS A 57 3.85 4.15 -3.67
C LYS A 57 2.55 3.51 -4.14
N ILE A 58 1.82 4.13 -5.07
CA ILE A 58 0.63 3.51 -5.63
C ILE A 58 1.04 2.57 -6.76
N ASN A 59 0.79 1.27 -6.56
CA ASN A 59 0.92 0.26 -7.60
C ASN A 59 -0.40 0.12 -8.36
N GLY A 60 -0.79 1.19 -9.03
CA GLY A 60 -1.90 1.26 -9.98
C GLY A 60 -3.32 1.22 -9.38
N VAL A 61 -4.27 1.41 -10.30
CA VAL A 61 -5.71 1.30 -10.08
C VAL A 61 -6.23 0.06 -10.80
N HIS A 62 -6.86 -0.84 -10.05
CA HIS A 62 -7.29 -2.16 -10.47
C HIS A 62 -8.80 -2.31 -10.35
N THR A 63 -9.42 -2.90 -11.37
CA THR A 63 -10.85 -3.25 -11.37
C THR A 63 -11.10 -4.71 -10.98
N SER A 64 -10.02 -5.49 -10.81
CA SER A 64 -10.05 -6.88 -10.36
C SER A 64 -9.08 -7.05 -9.20
N ILE A 65 -9.45 -7.90 -8.23
CA ILE A 65 -8.61 -8.19 -7.07
C ILE A 65 -7.44 -9.13 -7.42
N LYS A 66 -7.58 -9.93 -8.48
CA LYS A 66 -6.60 -10.98 -8.82
C LYS A 66 -5.17 -10.46 -9.03
N PRO A 67 -4.92 -9.38 -9.81
CA PRO A 67 -3.59 -8.82 -9.97
C PRO A 67 -2.98 -8.32 -8.65
N ILE A 68 -3.82 -7.81 -7.73
CA ILE A 68 -3.38 -7.35 -6.41
C ILE A 68 -2.94 -8.56 -5.57
N CYS A 69 -3.72 -9.64 -5.56
CA CYS A 69 -3.36 -10.88 -4.87
C CYS A 69 -2.05 -11.48 -5.38
N GLU A 70 -1.84 -11.51 -6.69
CA GLU A 70 -0.60 -12.01 -7.31
C GLU A 70 0.62 -11.16 -6.90
N ALA A 71 0.49 -9.83 -6.94
CA ALA A 71 1.55 -8.92 -6.50
C ALA A 71 1.86 -9.07 -5.00
N LEU A 72 0.82 -9.18 -4.16
CA LEU A 72 0.98 -9.42 -2.72
C LEU A 72 1.66 -10.74 -2.43
N HIS A 73 1.30 -11.82 -3.12
CA HIS A 73 1.91 -13.13 -2.94
C HIS A 73 3.42 -13.11 -3.22
N VAL A 74 3.82 -12.43 -4.28
CA VAL A 74 5.24 -12.24 -4.62
C VAL A 74 5.95 -11.42 -3.54
N ALA A 75 5.38 -10.28 -3.14
CA ALA A 75 5.98 -9.40 -2.16
C ALA A 75 6.12 -10.07 -0.77
N VAL A 76 5.06 -10.71 -0.27
CA VAL A 76 5.07 -11.43 1.01
C VAL A 76 6.13 -12.52 1.02
N LYS A 77 6.28 -13.27 -0.07
CA LYS A 77 7.34 -14.29 -0.18
C LYS A 77 8.75 -13.69 -0.05
N GLN A 78 9.01 -12.56 -0.70
CA GLN A 78 10.30 -11.86 -0.61
C GLN A 78 10.56 -11.37 0.82
N TYR A 79 9.60 -10.66 1.43
CA TYR A 79 9.76 -10.15 2.79
C TYR A 79 9.90 -11.25 3.85
N ASN A 80 9.22 -12.39 3.66
CA ASN A 80 9.36 -13.52 4.56
C ASN A 80 10.77 -14.14 4.49
N GLN A 81 11.39 -14.19 3.30
CA GLN A 81 12.80 -14.60 3.16
C GLN A 81 13.74 -13.64 3.89
N ASP A 82 13.42 -12.34 3.89
CA ASP A 82 14.20 -11.30 4.57
C ASP A 82 13.92 -11.19 6.09
N ASN A 83 13.06 -12.06 6.65
CA ASN A 83 12.58 -12.00 8.04
C ASN A 83 11.97 -10.64 8.42
N ILE A 84 11.21 -10.05 7.48
CA ILE A 84 10.46 -8.81 7.65
C ILE A 84 8.99 -9.16 7.91
N HIS A 85 8.42 -8.61 8.98
CA HIS A 85 7.00 -8.73 9.29
C HIS A 85 6.16 -7.99 8.26
N VAL A 86 5.11 -8.62 7.75
CA VAL A 86 4.22 -8.02 6.75
C VAL A 86 2.81 -7.87 7.32
N SER A 87 2.27 -6.67 7.17
CA SER A 87 0.90 -6.32 7.54
C SER A 87 0.13 -5.96 6.27
N ILE A 88 -1.07 -6.52 6.08
CA ILE A 88 -1.96 -6.17 4.95
C ILE A 88 -3.19 -5.49 5.53
N ILE A 89 -3.47 -4.27 5.07
CA ILE A 89 -4.56 -3.43 5.56
C ILE A 89 -5.53 -3.17 4.41
N VAL A 90 -6.83 -3.43 4.62
CA VAL A 90 -7.88 -3.21 3.63
C VAL A 90 -8.85 -2.14 4.16
N LEU A 91 -9.07 -1.07 3.38
CA LEU A 91 -9.79 0.14 3.78
C LEU A 91 -10.82 0.59 2.74
#